data_AF-A0A350CW34-F1
#
_entry.id   AF-A0A350CW34-F1
#
_cell.length_a   1.000
_cell.length_b   1.000
_cell.length_c   1.000
_cell.angle_alpha   90.00
_cell.angle_beta   90.00
_cell.angle_gamma   90.00
#
_symmetry.space_group_name_H-M   'P 1'
#
loop_
_entity.id
_entity.type
_entity.pdbx_description
1 polymer ?
#
loop_
_entity_poly.entity_id
_entity_poly.type
_entity_poly.pdbx_seq_one_letter_code
_entity_poly.pdbx_strand_id
1 'polypeptide(L)'
;MKFVKVLLPLAAAALILGTASARDYDGFYGKVEQMPATGNGDWVIGGKTFKADQRTNIDHGRDQKIGVGSCVKVEGGIDREGNFFVSEIEQKRDNRCR
;
A
#
# COMPACT_ATOMS: atom_id res chain seq x y z
N MET A 1 -16.49 51.02 40.74
CA MET A 1 -15.35 50.06 40.78
C MET A 1 -15.82 48.77 40.11
N LYS A 2 -15.11 48.31 39.08
CA LYS A 2 -15.54 47.25 38.14
C LYS A 2 -15.46 45.85 38.78
N PHE A 3 -16.49 45.05 38.49
CA PHE A 3 -16.71 43.67 38.88
C PHE A 3 -15.58 42.73 38.44
N VAL A 4 -15.16 41.81 39.31
CA VAL A 4 -14.50 40.56 38.87
C VAL A 4 -15.04 39.40 39.69
N LYS A 5 -15.94 38.64 39.08
CA LYS A 5 -16.27 37.27 39.46
C LYS A 5 -16.48 36.52 38.14
N VAL A 6 -15.42 35.90 37.62
CA VAL A 6 -15.53 34.91 36.55
C VAL A 6 -14.57 33.77 36.87
N LEU A 7 -15.18 32.63 37.15
CA LEU A 7 -14.57 31.32 37.33
C LEU A 7 -13.97 30.87 35.99
N LEU A 8 -12.72 30.43 36.00
CA LEU A 8 -12.10 29.73 34.86
C LEU A 8 -12.28 28.21 35.06
N PRO A 9 -12.98 27.50 34.17
CA PRO A 9 -13.10 26.05 34.26
C PRO A 9 -11.78 25.39 33.85
N LEU A 10 -11.37 24.35 34.56
CA LEU A 10 -10.33 23.43 34.12
C LEU A 10 -10.76 22.80 32.79
N ALA A 11 -10.13 23.21 31.69
CA ALA A 11 -10.27 22.52 30.43
C ALA A 11 -9.41 21.24 30.47
N ALA A 12 -10.06 20.09 30.69
CA ALA A 12 -9.46 18.79 30.44
C ALA A 12 -9.28 18.65 28.92
N ALA A 13 -8.04 18.76 28.45
CA ALA A 13 -7.70 18.49 27.06
C ALA A 13 -7.84 16.98 26.80
N ALA A 14 -8.96 16.57 26.22
CA ALA A 14 -9.14 15.22 25.71
C ALA A 14 -8.24 15.03 24.47
N LEU A 15 -7.15 14.29 24.63
CA LEU A 15 -6.34 13.78 23.52
C LEU A 15 -7.20 12.76 22.76
N ILE A 16 -7.82 13.20 21.67
CA ILE A 16 -8.40 12.29 20.68
C ILE A 16 -7.22 11.64 19.96
N LEU A 17 -6.77 10.49 20.47
CA LEU A 17 -5.92 9.57 19.73
C LEU A 17 -6.74 9.11 18.52
N GLY A 18 -6.54 9.77 17.37
CA GLY A 18 -7.09 9.31 16.11
C GLY A 18 -6.65 7.86 15.90
N THR A 19 -7.61 6.94 15.92
CA THR A 19 -7.37 5.58 15.48
C THR A 19 -7.17 5.66 13.98
N ALA A 20 -5.92 5.85 13.56
CA ALA A 20 -5.50 5.53 12.21
C ALA A 20 -5.71 4.01 12.07
N SER A 21 -6.91 3.59 11.69
CA SER A 21 -7.11 2.26 11.15
C SER A 21 -6.23 2.22 9.90
N ALA A 22 -5.08 1.55 9.99
CA ALA A 22 -4.38 1.10 8.82
C ALA A 22 -5.39 0.26 8.06
N ARG A 23 -6.01 0.85 7.02
CA ARG A 23 -6.93 0.12 6.17
C ARG A 23 -6.07 -0.93 5.50
N ASP A 24 -6.23 -2.17 5.93
CA ASP A 24 -5.72 -3.33 5.23
C ASP A 24 -6.49 -3.41 3.92
N TYR A 25 -6.08 -2.60 2.94
CA TYR A 25 -6.54 -2.77 1.58
C TYR A 25 -5.93 -4.09 1.11
N ASP A 26 -6.77 -5.11 0.97
CA ASP A 26 -6.39 -6.30 0.23
C ASP A 26 -6.01 -5.85 -1.18
N GLY A 27 -4.71 -5.72 -1.43
CA GLY A 27 -4.14 -5.40 -2.73
C GLY A 27 -4.60 -6.38 -3.82
N PHE A 28 -4.28 -6.08 -5.06
CA PHE A 28 -4.68 -6.92 -6.18
C PHE A 28 -3.84 -8.22 -6.22
N TYR A 29 -4.49 -9.37 -6.26
CA TYR A 29 -3.81 -10.66 -6.40
C TYR A 29 -3.89 -11.17 -7.83
N GLY A 30 -2.79 -11.70 -8.35
CA GLY A 30 -2.78 -12.32 -9.67
C GLY A 30 -1.50 -13.07 -9.98
N LYS A 31 -1.54 -13.88 -11.04
CA LYS A 31 -0.38 -14.59 -11.57
C LYS A 31 0.41 -13.68 -12.49
N VAL A 32 1.74 -13.68 -12.36
CA VAL A 32 2.63 -12.97 -13.28
C VAL A 32 2.59 -13.64 -14.63
N GLU A 33 2.21 -12.91 -15.67
CA GLU A 33 2.16 -13.36 -17.05
C GLU A 33 3.36 -12.82 -17.84
N GLN A 34 3.78 -11.58 -17.55
CA GLN A 34 4.96 -10.94 -18.14
C GLN A 34 5.62 -10.02 -17.11
N MET A 35 6.95 -9.92 -17.15
CA MET A 35 7.70 -9.03 -16.27
C MET A 35 8.98 -8.53 -16.97
N PRO A 36 9.49 -7.34 -16.60
CA PRO A 36 10.75 -6.83 -17.11
C PRO A 36 11.94 -7.63 -16.55
N ALA A 37 13.07 -7.59 -17.25
CA ALA A 37 14.27 -8.33 -16.85
C ALA A 37 14.88 -7.86 -15.51
N THR A 38 14.71 -6.58 -15.16
CA THR A 38 15.36 -5.94 -14.01
C THR A 38 14.37 -5.43 -12.96
N GLY A 39 13.12 -5.88 -12.99
CA GLY A 39 12.08 -5.52 -12.02
C GLY A 39 11.37 -4.19 -12.32
N ASN A 40 12.07 -3.19 -12.86
CA ASN A 40 11.46 -1.93 -13.27
C ASN A 40 10.88 -2.03 -14.68
N GLY A 41 9.67 -1.51 -14.89
CA GLY A 41 8.97 -1.55 -16.16
C GLY A 41 7.55 -2.11 -16.04
N ASP A 42 7.02 -2.57 -17.17
CA ASP A 42 5.64 -3.06 -17.25
C ASP A 42 5.55 -4.53 -16.85
N TRP A 43 4.71 -4.79 -15.85
CA TRP A 43 4.32 -6.10 -15.38
C TRP A 43 2.90 -6.41 -15.86
N VAL A 44 2.68 -7.61 -16.40
CA VAL A 44 1.34 -8.12 -16.69
C VAL A 44 1.01 -9.16 -15.63
N ILE A 45 0.00 -8.90 -14.82
CA ILE A 45 -0.39 -9.72 -13.67
C ILE A 45 -1.91 -9.92 -13.71
N GLY A 46 -2.37 -11.17 -13.83
CA GLY A 46 -3.79 -11.49 -13.94
C GLY A 46 -4.51 -10.69 -15.03
N GLY A 47 -3.89 -10.56 -16.21
CA GLY A 47 -4.40 -9.77 -17.34
C GLY A 47 -4.37 -8.24 -17.18
N LYS A 48 -3.83 -7.70 -16.08
CA LYS A 48 -3.69 -6.25 -15.85
C LYS A 48 -2.24 -5.80 -15.98
N THR A 49 -2.03 -4.65 -16.61
CA THR A 49 -0.71 -4.02 -16.71
C THR A 49 -0.48 -3.08 -15.53
N PHE A 50 0.63 -3.31 -14.82
CA PHE A 50 1.12 -2.48 -13.72
C PHE A 50 2.51 -1.97 -14.05
N LYS A 51 2.77 -0.67 -13.82
CA LYS A 51 4.08 -0.08 -14.05
C LYS A 51 4.84 -0.02 -12.73
N ALA A 52 5.88 -0.84 -12.60
CA ALA A 52 6.82 -0.77 -11.50
C ALA A 52 7.93 0.23 -11.83
N ASP A 53 8.28 1.10 -10.88
CA ASP A 53 9.36 2.07 -11.02
C ASP A 53 10.31 2.01 -9.82
N GLN A 54 11.23 2.97 -9.70
CA GLN A 54 12.22 3.00 -8.63
C GLN A 54 11.61 3.12 -7.22
N ARG A 55 10.34 3.49 -7.10
CA ARG A 55 9.58 3.59 -5.85
C ARG A 55 8.93 2.25 -5.47
N THR A 56 8.85 1.30 -6.40
CA THR A 56 8.19 0.02 -6.18
C THR A 56 9.11 -0.93 -5.40
N ASN A 57 8.67 -1.40 -4.24
CA ASN A 57 9.32 -2.51 -3.55
C ASN A 57 8.97 -3.82 -4.26
N ILE A 58 9.98 -4.55 -4.74
CA ILE A 58 9.77 -5.88 -5.32
C ILE A 58 10.24 -6.90 -4.30
N ASP A 59 9.29 -7.39 -3.49
CA ASP A 59 9.56 -8.37 -2.46
C ASP A 59 9.40 -9.78 -3.02
N HIS A 60 10.54 -10.44 -3.24
CA HIS A 60 10.61 -11.81 -3.72
C HIS A 60 10.12 -12.85 -2.69
N GLY A 61 9.79 -12.44 -1.47
CA GLY A 61 9.50 -13.35 -0.37
C GLY A 61 10.74 -14.14 0.04
N ARG A 62 10.53 -15.17 0.88
CA ARG A 62 11.64 -15.95 1.46
C ARG A 62 12.12 -17.11 0.59
N ASP A 63 11.22 -17.69 -0.21
CA ASP A 63 11.45 -19.03 -0.77
C ASP A 63 11.85 -19.00 -2.26
N GLN A 64 11.18 -18.18 -3.08
CA GLN A 64 11.37 -18.20 -4.53
C GLN A 64 11.21 -16.81 -5.12
N LYS A 65 12.21 -16.39 -5.90
CA LYS A 65 12.16 -15.16 -6.69
C LYS A 65 10.92 -15.16 -7.59
N ILE A 66 10.24 -14.02 -7.62
CA ILE A 66 9.14 -13.75 -8.55
C ILE A 66 9.62 -13.99 -9.99
N GLY A 67 8.87 -14.81 -10.70
CA GLY A 67 9.00 -15.07 -12.12
C GLY A 67 7.64 -15.20 -12.78
N VAL A 68 7.60 -15.44 -14.10
CA VAL A 68 6.37 -15.77 -14.81
C VAL A 68 5.74 -17.03 -14.19
N GLY A 69 4.45 -16.97 -13.88
CA GLY A 69 3.70 -18.01 -13.17
C GLY A 69 3.66 -17.87 -11.65
N SER A 70 4.43 -16.95 -11.04
CA SER A 70 4.35 -16.67 -9.59
C SER A 70 3.02 -15.99 -9.23
N CYS A 71 2.45 -16.34 -8.08
CA CYS A 71 1.35 -15.58 -7.48
C CYS A 71 1.92 -14.37 -6.73
N VAL A 72 1.38 -13.18 -6.97
CA VAL A 72 1.82 -11.94 -6.33
C VAL A 72 0.65 -11.11 -5.82
N LYS A 73 0.90 -10.30 -4.79
CA LYS A 73 0.05 -9.18 -4.36
C LYS A 73 0.65 -7.89 -4.94
N VAL A 74 -0.18 -7.08 -5.58
CA VAL A 74 0.17 -5.75 -6.05
C VAL A 74 -0.52 -4.73 -5.16
N GLU A 75 0.27 -3.89 -4.52
CA GLU A 75 -0.21 -2.73 -3.78
C GLU A 75 0.18 -1.44 -4.49
N GLY A 76 -0.64 -0.42 -4.30
CA GLY A 76 -0.42 0.88 -4.89
C GLY A 76 -1.28 1.94 -4.25
N GLY A 77 -1.00 3.18 -4.64
CA GLY A 77 -1.71 4.34 -4.13
C GLY A 77 -1.85 5.41 -5.20
N ILE A 78 -2.48 6.51 -4.82
CA ILE A 78 -2.53 7.72 -5.62
C ILE A 78 -1.51 8.70 -5.03
N ASP A 79 -0.61 9.22 -5.86
CA ASP A 79 0.36 10.22 -5.43
C ASP A 79 -0.27 11.63 -5.31
N ARG A 80 0.55 12.62 -4.95
CA ARG A 80 0.08 14.01 -4.75
C ARG A 80 -0.45 14.66 -6.02
N GLU A 81 -0.10 14.12 -7.19
CA GLU A 81 -0.48 14.62 -8.50
C GLU A 81 -1.75 13.90 -9.02
N GLY A 82 -2.27 12.94 -8.27
CA GLY A 82 -3.45 12.17 -8.66
C GLY A 82 -3.13 10.94 -9.51
N ASN A 83 -1.86 10.58 -9.68
CA ASN A 83 -1.45 9.43 -10.48
C ASN A 83 -1.39 8.15 -9.64
N PHE A 84 -1.88 7.05 -10.21
CA PHE A 84 -1.68 5.73 -9.60
C PHE A 84 -0.22 5.29 -9.72
N PHE A 85 0.35 4.79 -8.63
CA PHE A 85 1.67 4.17 -8.61
C PHE A 85 1.63 2.83 -7.88
N VAL A 86 2.53 1.93 -8.26
CA VAL A 86 2.72 0.64 -7.60
C VAL A 86 3.74 0.83 -6.47
N SER A 87 3.29 0.63 -5.23
CA SER A 87 4.16 0.71 -4.05
C SER A 87 4.89 -0.60 -3.82
N GLU A 88 4.24 -1.74 -4.08
CA GLU A 88 4.81 -3.04 -3.80
C GLU A 88 4.28 -4.13 -4.74
N ILE A 89 5.18 -5.04 -5.12
CA ILE A 89 4.86 -6.32 -5.74
C ILE A 89 5.48 -7.39 -4.85
N GLU A 90 4.64 -8.10 -4.10
CA GLU A 90 5.08 -9.09 -3.11
C GLU A 90 4.74 -10.50 -3.57
N GLN A 91 5.70 -11.41 -3.50
CA GLN A 91 5.47 -12.82 -3.73
C GLN A 91 4.52 -13.41 -2.68
N LYS A 92 3.53 -14.16 -3.15
CA LYS A 92 2.59 -14.87 -2.29
C LYS A 92 2.53 -16.34 -2.67
N ARG A 93 2.06 -17.13 -1.72
CA ARG A 93 1.73 -18.54 -1.96
C ARG A 93 0.64 -18.64 -3.03
N ASP A 94 0.75 -19.67 -3.86
CA ASP A 94 -0.13 -19.90 -5.00
C ASP A 94 -1.63 -19.95 -4.68
N ASN A 95 -2.00 -20.37 -3.46
CA ASN A 95 -3.40 -20.40 -3.04
C ASN A 95 -4.04 -19.01 -2.88
N ARG A 96 -3.27 -17.92 -2.90
CA ARG A 96 -3.78 -16.55 -2.82
C ARG A 96 -4.31 -16.03 -4.15
N CYS A 97 -3.97 -16.68 -5.27
CA CYS A 97 -4.42 -16.32 -6.62
C CYS A 97 -5.45 -17.32 -7.18
N ARG A 98 -6.16 -18.05 -6.31
CA ARG A 98 -7.21 -19.02 -6.70
C ARG A 98 -8.58 -18.38 -6.77
#